data_AF-A0A1U6IXF0-F1
#
_entry.id   AF-A0A1U6IXF0-F1
#
_cell.length_a   1.000
_cell.length_b   1.000
_cell.length_c   1.000
_cell.angle_alpha   90.00
_cell.angle_beta   90.00
_cell.angle_gamma   90.00
#
_symmetry.space_group_name_H-M   'P 1'
#
loop_
_entity.id
_entity.type
_entity.pdbx_description
1 polymer ?
#
loop_
_entity_poly.entity_id
_entity_poly.type
_entity_poly.pdbx_seq_one_letter_code
_entity_poly.pdbx_strand_id
1 'polypeptide(L)'
;MVNEKQIKVYGGIDTHADTHHIAVIDAAGQRLADVEVPTTAAGYQAALRFLIRMRTREGMAVAKAKGRLKGKQPKLSKTQRKHLLTLHDAGEHTQAELAELFRVSRTTVYRELQRPTI
;
A
#
# COMPACT_ATOMS: atom_id res chain seq x y z
N MET A 1 6.31 -14.40 -19.65
CA MET A 1 7.26 -14.53 -18.54
C MET A 1 7.25 -13.20 -17.79
N VAL A 2 6.67 -13.16 -16.58
CA VAL A 2 6.53 -11.90 -15.83
C VAL A 2 7.91 -11.54 -15.29
N ASN A 3 8.40 -10.36 -15.61
CA ASN A 3 9.75 -9.91 -15.26
C ASN A 3 9.84 -9.75 -13.73
N GLU A 4 10.40 -10.76 -13.05
CA GLU A 4 10.67 -10.79 -11.61
C GLU A 4 11.86 -9.88 -11.29
N LYS A 5 11.79 -8.58 -11.62
CA LYS A 5 12.75 -7.60 -11.11
C LYS A 5 12.50 -7.44 -9.62
N GLN A 6 13.08 -8.33 -8.84
CA GLN A 6 13.29 -8.17 -7.42
C GLN A 6 14.14 -6.92 -7.24
N ILE A 7 13.53 -5.83 -6.76
CA ILE A 7 14.24 -4.57 -6.52
C ILE A 7 15.02 -4.73 -5.23
N LYS A 8 16.18 -5.39 -5.29
CA LYS A 8 17.10 -5.45 -4.18
C LYS A 8 17.69 -4.06 -3.96
N VAL A 9 17.54 -3.51 -2.75
CA VAL A 9 18.06 -2.17 -2.42
C VAL A 9 19.34 -2.26 -1.60
N TYR A 10 20.26 -1.35 -1.89
CA TYR A 10 21.53 -1.20 -1.19
C TYR A 10 21.65 0.25 -0.70
N GLY A 11 22.06 0.44 0.55
CA GLY A 11 22.27 1.76 1.14
C GLY A 11 23.76 2.03 1.31
N GLY A 12 24.21 3.21 0.89
CA GLY A 12 25.55 3.75 1.18
C GLY A 12 25.42 5.04 1.99
N ILE A 13 26.37 5.29 2.88
CA ILE A 13 26.46 6.53 3.65
C ILE A 13 27.80 7.18 3.33
N ASP A 14 27.73 8.46 2.98
CA ASP A 14 28.88 9.32 2.81
C ASP A 14 28.91 10.33 3.96
N THR A 15 29.95 10.25 4.78
CA THR A 15 30.05 10.93 6.07
C THR A 15 30.84 12.23 5.93
N HIS A 16 30.22 13.37 6.26
CA HIS A 16 30.92 14.65 6.40
C HIS A 16 30.80 15.21 7.83
N ALA A 17 31.50 16.30 8.10
CA ALA A 17 31.53 16.90 9.44
C ALA A 17 30.13 17.33 9.90
N ASP A 18 29.42 18.09 9.06
CA ASP A 18 28.14 18.69 9.44
C ASP A 18 26.94 17.85 9.03
N THR A 19 27.05 17.13 7.92
CA THR A 19 25.96 16.33 7.34
C THR A 19 26.44 14.98 6.81
N HIS A 20 25.49 14.07 6.62
CA HIS A 20 25.68 12.74 6.07
C HIS A 20 24.72 12.57 4.91
N HIS A 21 25.23 12.10 3.76
CA HIS A 21 24.40 11.72 2.63
C HIS A 21 24.15 10.22 2.65
N ILE A 22 22.89 9.82 2.54
CA ILE A 22 22.48 8.42 2.49
C ILE A 22 21.88 8.14 1.13
N ALA A 23 22.66 7.50 0.27
CA ALA A 23 22.23 7.08 -1.05
C ALA A 23 21.65 5.66 -0.99
N VAL A 24 20.54 5.43 -1.69
CA VAL A 24 19.99 4.10 -1.91
C VAL A 24 19.98 3.81 -3.41
N ILE A 25 20.55 2.67 -3.78
CA ILE A 25 20.68 2.20 -5.16
C ILE A 25 20.01 0.84 -5.33
N ASP A 26 19.75 0.46 -6.58
CA ASP A 26 19.36 -0.92 -6.93
C ASP A 26 20.60 -1.79 -7.24
N ALA A 27 20.35 -3.06 -7.57
CA ALA A 27 21.40 -4.01 -7.93
C ALA A 27 22.17 -3.66 -9.23
N ALA A 28 21.63 -2.78 -10.07
CA ALA A 28 22.29 -2.29 -11.28
C ALA A 28 23.07 -0.99 -11.04
N GLY A 29 23.10 -0.50 -9.80
CA GLY A 29 23.74 0.77 -9.44
C GLY A 29 22.89 2.00 -9.75
N GLN A 30 21.63 1.84 -10.16
CA GLN A 30 20.73 2.97 -10.42
C GLN A 30 20.32 3.61 -9.11
N ARG A 31 20.45 4.94 -9.02
CA ARG A 31 20.05 5.70 -7.82
C ARG A 31 18.53 5.70 -7.66
N LEU A 32 18.07 5.18 -6.52
CA LEU A 32 16.64 5.11 -6.16
C LEU A 32 16.21 6.28 -5.28
N ALA A 33 17.06 6.67 -4.33
CA ALA A 33 16.79 7.77 -3.41
C ALA A 33 18.09 8.30 -2.80
N ASP A 34 18.02 9.50 -2.26
CA ASP A 34 19.08 10.17 -1.51
C ASP A 34 18.43 10.98 -0.39
N VAL A 35 19.11 11.09 0.75
CA VAL A 35 18.72 11.99 1.84
C VAL A 35 19.96 12.51 2.54
N GLU A 36 19.99 13.81 2.79
CA GLU A 36 20.98 14.46 3.64
C GLU A 36 20.42 14.57 5.06
N VAL A 37 21.24 14.23 6.06
CA VAL A 37 20.89 14.38 7.48
C VAL A 37 22.03 15.06 8.24
N PRO A 38 21.75 15.85 9.28
CA PRO A 38 22.80 16.43 10.09
C PRO A 38 23.56 15.36 10.89
N THR A 39 24.83 15.61 11.20
CA THR A 39 25.69 14.77 12.07
C THR A 39 25.28 14.89 13.54
N THR A 40 24.04 14.52 13.84
CA THR A 40 23.43 14.56 15.17
C THR A 40 22.74 13.24 15.46
N ALA A 41 22.50 12.94 16.72
CA ALA A 41 21.74 11.74 17.11
C ALA A 41 20.38 11.65 16.39
N ALA A 42 19.67 12.77 16.25
CA ALA A 42 18.40 12.84 15.53
C ALA A 42 18.56 12.58 14.02
N GLY A 43 19.65 13.08 13.42
CA GLY A 43 19.99 12.83 12.02
C GLY A 43 20.30 11.36 11.75
N TYR A 44 21.10 10.71 12.60
CA TYR A 44 21.34 9.26 12.50
C TYR A 44 20.06 8.43 12.63
N GLN A 45 19.17 8.79 13.56
CA GLN A 45 17.86 8.13 13.65
C GLN A 45 17.02 8.34 12.37
N ALA A 46 17.09 9.52 11.75
CA ALA A 46 16.42 9.78 10.49
C ALA A 46 17.01 8.93 9.35
N ALA A 47 18.33 8.79 9.27
CA ALA A 47 19.02 7.92 8.32
C ALA A 47 18.59 6.45 8.46
N LEU A 48 18.55 5.93 9.69
CA LEU A 48 18.10 4.56 9.95
C LEU A 48 16.64 4.36 9.53
N ARG A 49 15.73 5.29 9.88
CA ARG A 49 14.32 5.24 9.45
C ARG A 49 14.19 5.27 7.93
N PHE A 50 14.98 6.09 7.26
CA PHE A 50 14.99 6.17 5.80
C PHE A 50 15.40 4.84 5.17
N LEU A 51 16.51 4.23 5.62
CA LEU A 51 16.97 2.93 5.11
C LEU A 51 15.96 1.81 5.37
N ILE A 52 15.35 1.76 6.56
CA ILE A 52 14.29 0.79 6.90
C ILE A 52 13.08 0.94 5.98
N ARG A 53 12.68 2.19 5.69
CA ARG A 53 11.56 2.46 4.77
C ARG A 53 11.88 2.00 3.35
N MET A 54 13.11 2.22 2.88
CA MET A 54 13.54 1.79 1.55
C MET A 54 13.53 0.26 1.44
N ARG A 55 14.01 -0.46 2.46
CA ARG A 55 13.93 -1.93 2.50
C ARG A 55 12.50 -2.46 2.60
N THR A 56 11.65 -1.79 3.36
CA THR A 56 10.21 -2.15 3.44
C THR A 56 9.55 -1.99 2.06
N ARG A 57 9.89 -0.94 1.30
CA ARG A 57 9.39 -0.72 -0.06
C ARG A 57 9.83 -1.81 -1.04
N GLU A 58 11.08 -2.27 -0.97
CA GLU A 58 11.53 -3.46 -1.69
C GLU A 58 10.62 -4.66 -1.38
N GLY A 59 10.45 -4.99 -0.10
CA GLY A 59 9.69 -6.16 0.31
C GLY A 59 8.23 -6.10 -0.16
N MET A 60 7.62 -4.92 -0.07
CA MET A 60 6.27 -4.67 -0.60
C MET A 60 6.22 -4.80 -2.13
N ALA A 61 7.22 -4.31 -2.87
CA ALA A 61 7.27 -4.47 -4.33
C ALA A 61 7.34 -5.96 -4.72
N VAL A 62 8.14 -6.76 -4.01
CA VAL A 62 8.20 -8.21 -4.20
C VAL A 62 6.87 -8.88 -3.86
N ALA A 63 6.24 -8.51 -2.75
CA ALA A 63 4.93 -9.04 -2.37
C ALA A 63 3.83 -8.67 -3.39
N LYS A 64 3.89 -7.45 -3.96
CA LYS A 64 2.98 -6.98 -5.01
C LYS A 64 3.16 -7.80 -6.30
N ALA A 65 4.40 -8.00 -6.75
CA ALA A 65 4.72 -8.78 -7.94
C ALA A 65 4.22 -10.24 -7.80
N LYS A 66 4.29 -10.81 -6.59
CA LYS A 66 3.76 -12.14 -6.27
C LYS A 66 2.24 -12.17 -6.02
N GLY A 67 1.53 -11.06 -6.21
CA GLY A 67 0.07 -10.97 -6.03
C GLY A 67 -0.41 -11.13 -4.57
N ARG A 68 0.49 -10.96 -3.58
CA ARG A 68 0.19 -11.16 -2.16
C ARG A 68 -0.40 -9.93 -1.48
N LEU A 69 -0.13 -8.73 -1.99
CA LEU A 69 -0.71 -7.50 -1.46
C LEU A 69 -2.16 -7.36 -1.94
N LYS A 70 -3.09 -7.82 -1.09
CA LYS A 70 -4.51 -7.54 -1.19
C LYS A 70 -4.79 -6.48 -0.13
N GLY A 71 -5.32 -5.31 -0.53
CA GLY A 71 -5.63 -4.22 0.38
C GLY A 71 -6.59 -4.64 1.50
N LYS A 72 -7.10 -3.66 2.27
CA LYS A 72 -8.06 -3.96 3.33
C LYS A 72 -9.23 -4.79 2.76
N GLN A 73 -9.51 -5.92 3.41
CA GLN A 73 -10.63 -6.76 3.00
C GLN A 73 -11.93 -5.94 3.03
N PRO A 74 -12.80 -6.07 2.01
CA PRO A 74 -14.10 -5.41 2.02
C PRO A 74 -14.90 -5.78 3.28
N LYS A 75 -15.73 -4.84 3.75
CA LYS A 75 -16.53 -5.04 4.96
C LYS A 75 -17.62 -6.10 4.76
N LEU A 76 -18.10 -6.27 3.52
CA LEU A 76 -19.07 -7.28 3.16
C LEU A 76 -18.36 -8.50 2.57
N SER A 77 -18.79 -9.70 2.99
CA SER A 77 -18.36 -10.96 2.39
C SER A 77 -18.84 -11.06 0.93
N LYS A 78 -18.25 -11.97 0.16
CA LYS A 78 -18.70 -12.22 -1.23
C LYS A 78 -20.20 -12.56 -1.30
N THR A 79 -20.67 -13.36 -0.35
CA THR A 79 -22.09 -13.75 -0.24
C THR A 79 -22.98 -12.57 0.12
N GLN A 80 -22.57 -11.75 1.09
CA GLN A 80 -23.31 -10.55 1.48
C GLN A 80 -23.36 -9.53 0.34
N ARG A 81 -22.26 -9.34 -0.39
CA ARG A 81 -22.23 -8.48 -1.58
C ARG A 81 -23.20 -8.97 -2.64
N LYS A 82 -23.20 -10.28 -2.95
CA LYS A 82 -24.14 -10.86 -3.92
C LYS A 82 -25.59 -10.61 -3.50
N HIS A 83 -25.90 -10.84 -2.23
CA HIS A 83 -27.25 -10.61 -1.70
C HIS A 83 -27.66 -9.14 -1.77
N LEU A 84 -26.76 -8.21 -1.43
CA LEU A 84 -26.99 -6.78 -1.54
C LEU A 84 -27.31 -6.37 -2.98
N LEU A 85 -26.53 -6.86 -3.95
CA LEU A 85 -26.76 -6.57 -5.36
C LEU A 85 -28.10 -7.14 -5.85
N THR A 86 -28.44 -8.37 -5.47
CA THR A 86 -29.75 -8.96 -5.82
C THR A 86 -30.93 -8.16 -5.27
N LEU A 87 -30.86 -7.69 -4.02
CA LEU A 87 -31.93 -6.87 -3.43
C LEU A 87 -32.02 -5.49 -4.05
N HIS A 88 -30.88 -4.90 -4.40
CA HIS A 88 -30.83 -3.62 -5.12
C HIS A 88 -31.42 -3.75 -6.53
N ASP A 89 -31.05 -4.80 -7.27
CA ASP A 89 -31.50 -5.04 -8.64
C ASP A 89 -33.00 -5.37 -8.71
N ALA A 90 -33.56 -5.97 -7.64
CA ALA A 90 -34.99 -6.18 -7.50
C ALA A 90 -35.78 -4.86 -7.34
N GLY A 91 -35.12 -3.75 -6.96
CA GLY A 91 -35.75 -2.44 -6.81
C GLY A 91 -36.65 -2.29 -5.56
N GLU A 92 -36.83 -3.35 -4.78
CA GLU A 92 -37.73 -3.40 -3.62
C GLU A 92 -37.19 -2.70 -2.37
N HIS A 93 -35.90 -2.31 -2.35
CA HIS A 93 -35.27 -1.67 -1.19
C HIS A 93 -34.49 -0.42 -1.60
N THR A 94 -34.67 0.65 -0.84
CA THR A 94 -33.83 1.84 -0.95
C THR A 94 -32.42 1.56 -0.43
N GLN A 95 -31.45 2.37 -0.85
CA GLN A 95 -30.07 2.26 -0.38
C GLN A 95 -29.92 2.53 1.13
N ALA A 96 -30.86 3.26 1.74
CA ALA A 96 -30.89 3.47 3.18
C ALA A 96 -31.33 2.19 3.91
N GLU A 97 -32.40 1.54 3.43
CA GLU A 97 -32.88 0.26 3.98
C GLU A 97 -31.86 -0.85 3.80
N LEU A 98 -31.16 -0.91 2.66
CA LEU A 98 -30.04 -1.83 2.45
C LEU A 98 -28.89 -1.57 3.44
N ALA A 99 -28.60 -0.30 3.76
CA ALA A 99 -27.55 0.02 4.73
C ALA A 99 -27.91 -0.50 6.13
N GLU A 100 -29.17 -0.34 6.54
CA GLU A 100 -29.69 -0.85 7.81
C GLU A 100 -29.71 -2.39 7.86
N LEU A 101 -30.25 -3.04 6.82
CA LEU A 101 -30.35 -4.48 6.71
C LEU A 101 -28.99 -5.18 6.83
N PHE A 102 -27.97 -4.65 6.15
CA PHE A 102 -26.62 -5.19 6.18
C PHE A 102 -25.77 -4.64 7.34
N ARG A 103 -26.32 -3.76 8.19
CA ARG A 103 -25.61 -3.08 9.29
C ARG A 103 -24.32 -2.40 8.84
N VAL A 104 -24.38 -1.73 7.68
CA VAL A 104 -23.28 -0.98 7.09
C VAL A 104 -23.66 0.48 6.88
N SER A 105 -22.68 1.34 6.63
CA SER A 105 -22.96 2.73 6.27
C SER A 105 -23.55 2.81 4.85
N ARG A 106 -24.37 3.82 4.59
CA ARG A 106 -24.82 4.18 3.23
C ARG A 106 -23.63 4.31 2.26
N THR A 107 -22.52 4.89 2.71
CA THR A 107 -21.28 5.00 1.92
C THR A 107 -20.67 3.65 1.53
N THR A 108 -20.88 2.61 2.34
CA THR A 108 -20.43 1.25 2.01
C THR A 108 -21.33 0.64 0.93
N VAL A 109 -22.64 0.86 1.00
CA VAL A 109 -23.58 0.45 -0.05
C VAL A 109 -23.22 1.12 -1.38
N TYR A 110 -23.09 2.45 -1.41
CA TYR A 110 -22.67 3.19 -2.60
C TYR A 110 -21.36 2.67 -3.20
N ARG A 111 -20.35 2.43 -2.35
CA ARG A 111 -19.05 1.93 -2.80
C ARG A 111 -19.15 0.55 -3.45
N GLU A 112 -19.97 -0.35 -2.91
CA GLU A 112 -20.13 -1.69 -3.49
C GLU A 112 -20.94 -1.67 -4.80
N LEU A 113 -21.89 -0.75 -4.95
CA LEU A 113 -22.65 -0.54 -6.20
C LEU A 113 -21.78 0.04 -7.33
N GLN A 114 -20.86 0.96 -7.00
CA GLN A 114 -19.93 1.55 -7.97
C GLN A 114 -18.72 0.67 -8.25
N ARG A 115 -18.52 -0.41 -7.49
CA ARG A 115 -17.34 -1.26 -7.62
C ARG A 115 -17.47 -2.12 -8.87
N PRO A 116 -16.54 -2.05 -9.83
CA PRO A 116 -16.56 -2.90 -11.01
C PRO A 116 -16.66 -4.37 -10.61
N THR A 117 -17.53 -5.12 -11.28
CA THR A 117 -17.51 -6.58 -11.22
C THR A 117 -16.20 -7.04 -11.85
N ILE A 118 -15.38 -7.74 -11.08
CA ILE A 118 -14.13 -8.36 -11.52
C ILE A 118 -14.46 -9.78 -11.97
#